data_AF-K0URZ0-F1
#
_entry.id   AF-K0URZ0-F1
#
_cell.length_a   1.000
_cell.length_b   1.000
_cell.length_c   1.000
_cell.angle_alpha   90.00
_cell.angle_beta   90.00
_cell.angle_gamma   90.00
#
_symmetry.space_group_name_H-M   'P 1'
#
loop_
_entity.id
_entity.type
_entity.pdbx_description
1 polymer ?
#
loop_
_entity_poly.entity_id
_entity_poly.type
_entity_poly.pdbx_seq_one_letter_code
_entity_poly.pdbx_strand_id
1 'polypeptide(L)' 'MSHTTPEPSAEEIAAVFEYAGLTVPAERLAEHYETYASTLALIRRASVDELGETVPAVGFHAGWH' A
#
# COMPACT_ATOMS: atom_id res chain seq x y z
N MET A 1 11.56 -11.79 -16.43
CA MET A 1 10.53 -10.72 -16.45
C MET A 1 10.74 -9.91 -15.18
N SER A 2 11.23 -8.67 -15.27
CA SER A 2 11.34 -7.81 -14.09
C SER A 2 9.92 -7.42 -13.67
N HIS A 3 9.41 -8.04 -12.61
CA HIS A 3 8.15 -7.64 -11.99
C HIS A 3 8.41 -6.36 -11.19
N THR A 4 8.57 -5.22 -11.87
CA THR A 4 8.47 -3.92 -11.21
C THR A 4 7.00 -3.69 -10.90
N THR A 5 6.60 -3.99 -9.66
CA THR A 5 5.33 -3.51 -9.12
C THR A 5 5.35 -1.98 -9.25
N PRO A 6 4.34 -1.37 -9.90
CA PRO A 6 4.28 0.08 -10.04
C PRO A 6 4.32 0.72 -8.65
N GLU A 7 5.09 1.81 -8.53
CA GLU A 7 5.20 2.57 -7.30
C GLU A 7 3.84 3.20 -6.97
N PRO A 8 3.33 3.04 -5.73
CA PRO A 8 1.98 3.48 -5.39
C PRO A 8 1.91 5.01 -5.32
N SER A 9 0.82 5.55 -5.87
CA SER A 9 0.51 6.98 -5.84
C SER A 9 0.21 7.51 -4.43
N ALA A 10 0.26 8.82 -4.25
CA ALA A 10 -0.08 9.45 -2.97
C ALA A 10 -1.52 9.15 -2.54
N GLU A 11 -2.45 9.06 -3.49
CA GLU A 11 -3.86 8.69 -3.23
C GLU A 11 -3.99 7.25 -2.72
N GLU A 12 -3.28 6.31 -3.33
CA GLU A 12 -3.23 4.92 -2.84
C GLU A 12 -2.64 4.83 -1.43
N ILE A 13 -1.59 5.60 -1.13
CA ILE A 13 -0.98 5.62 0.20
C ILE A 13 -1.96 6.22 1.22
N ALA A 14 -2.65 7.31 0.86
CA ALA A 14 -3.67 7.91 1.72
C ALA A 14 -4.82 6.93 2.03
N ALA A 15 -5.29 6.18 1.02
CA ALA A 15 -6.33 5.18 1.18
C ALA A 15 -5.91 4.05 2.14
N VAL A 16 -4.64 3.64 2.15
CA VAL A 16 -4.11 2.64 3.11
C VAL A 16 -4.14 3.18 4.54
N PHE A 17 -3.78 4.44 4.75
CA PHE A 17 -3.88 5.07 6.08
C PHE A 17 -5.34 5.17 6.53
N GLU A 18 -6.25 5.59 5.65
CA GLU A 18 -7.68 5.68 5.93
C GLU A 18 -8.28 4.30 6.29
N TYR A 19 -7.94 3.26 5.53
CA TYR A 19 -8.34 1.88 5.82
C TYR A 19 -7.88 1.42 7.22
N ALA A 20 -6.69 1.86 7.65
CA ALA A 20 -6.17 1.59 8.99
C ALA A 20 -6.78 2.46 10.10
N GLY A 21 -7.72 3.35 9.77
CA GLY A 21 -8.31 4.31 10.72
C GLY A 21 -7.33 5.41 11.15
N LEU A 22 -6.28 5.64 10.36
CA LEU A 22 -5.24 6.64 10.63
C LEU A 22 -5.46 7.85 9.73
N THR A 23 -5.62 9.03 10.31
CA THR A 23 -5.65 10.29 9.56
C THR A 23 -4.23 10.83 9.39
N VAL A 24 -3.79 11.01 8.15
CA VAL A 24 -2.50 11.62 7.83
C VAL A 24 -2.72 12.96 7.14
N PRO A 25 -2.18 14.07 7.66
CA PRO A 25 -2.23 15.36 6.98
C PRO A 25 -1.54 15.32 5.61
N ALA A 26 -2.07 16.05 4.62
CA ALA A 26 -1.54 16.08 3.26
C ALA A 26 -0.06 16.51 3.21
N GLU A 27 0.34 17.46 4.06
CA GLU A 27 1.74 17.92 4.16
C GLU A 27 2.68 16.79 4.62
N ARG A 28 2.25 16.01 5.62
CA ARG A 28 3.01 14.85 6.12
C ARG A 28 3.11 13.74 5.09
N LEU A 29 2.04 13.52 4.32
CA LEU A 29 2.02 12.57 3.23
C LEU A 29 3.01 12.97 2.12
N ALA A 30 3.03 14.25 1.74
CA ALA A 30 3.95 14.78 0.74
C ALA A 30 5.41 14.71 1.21
N GLU A 31 5.69 15.09 2.46
CA GLU A 31 7.04 15.06 3.03
C GLU A 31 7.64 13.64 3.09
N HIS A 32 6.80 12.63 3.30
CA HIS A 32 7.24 11.25 3.50
C HIS A 32 6.87 10.30 2.35
N TYR A 33 6.41 10.83 1.21
CA TYR A 33 5.90 10.06 0.09
C TYR A 33 6.83 8.92 -0.33
N GLU A 34 8.11 9.21 -0.60
CA GLU A 34 9.07 8.20 -1.06
C GLU A 34 9.25 7.07 -0.05
N THR A 35 9.25 7.39 1.26
CA THR A 35 9.38 6.38 2.32
C THR A 35 8.14 5.50 2.37
N TYR A 36 6.95 6.08 2.29
CA TYR A 36 5.70 5.32 2.31
C TYR A 36 5.54 4.47 1.05
N ALA A 37 5.86 5.03 -0.12
CA ALA A 37 5.75 4.35 -1.40
C ALA A 37 6.68 3.13 -1.47
N SER A 38 7.96 3.32 -1.12
CA SER A 38 8.94 2.22 -1.09
C SER A 38 8.59 1.15 -0.07
N THR A 39 8.13 1.55 1.14
CA THR A 39 7.69 0.59 2.17
C THR A 39 6.48 -0.22 1.70
N LEU A 40 5.47 0.43 1.11
CA LEU A 40 4.27 -0.25 0.62
C LEU A 40 4.59 -1.18 -0.57
N ALA A 41 5.49 -0.76 -1.47
CA ALA A 41 5.97 -1.62 -2.55
C ALA A 41 6.70 -2.87 -2.02
N LEU A 42 7.52 -2.73 -0.99
CA LEU A 42 8.18 -3.86 -0.31
C LEU A 42 7.18 -4.80 0.35
N ILE A 43 6.19 -4.26 1.07
CA ILE A 43 5.13 -5.07 1.70
C ILE A 43 4.34 -5.82 0.63
N ARG A 44 3.92 -5.16 -0.46
CA ARG A 44 3.20 -5.80 -1.57
C ARG A 44 4.03 -6.94 -2.16
N ARG A 45 5.33 -6.72 -2.42
CA ARG A 45 6.22 -7.77 -2.94
C ARG A 45 6.35 -8.96 -1.98
N ALA A 46 6.56 -8.71 -0.68
CA ALA A 46 6.69 -9.77 0.30
C ALA A 46 5.37 -10.53 0.53
N SER A 47 4.24 -9.84 0.45
CA SER A 47 2.91 -10.44 0.68
C SER A 47 2.47 -11.38 -0.45
N VAL A 48 2.95 -11.14 -1.68
CA VAL A 48 2.61 -11.98 -2.86
C VAL A 48 3.26 -13.37 -2.78
N ASP A 49 4.38 -13.52 -2.08
CA ASP A 49 5.13 -14.78 -2.02
C ASP A 49 4.67 -15.73 -0.88
N GLU A 50 3.98 -15.26 0.17
CA GLU A 50 3.67 -16.09 1.36
C GLU A 50 2.19 -16.23 1.76
N LEU A 51 1.24 -15.53 1.13
CA LEU A 51 -0.17 -15.52 1.59
C LEU A 51 -1.10 -16.34 0.70
N GLY A 52 -0.86 -17.66 0.69
CA GLY A 52 -1.98 -18.59 0.61
C GLY A 52 -2.87 -18.41 1.83
N GLU A 53 -4.05 -17.81 1.64
CA GLU A 53 -5.17 -17.82 2.61
C GLU A 53 -4.85 -17.41 4.06
N THR A 54 -4.30 -16.21 4.29
CA THR A 54 -4.65 -15.54 5.55
C THR A 54 -5.30 -14.19 5.30
N VAL A 55 -6.27 -13.93 6.17
CA VAL A 55 -7.37 -12.97 6.06
C VAL A 55 -6.97 -11.48 5.90
N PRO A 56 -5.71 -11.00 6.08
CA PRO A 56 -5.36 -9.63 5.68
C PRO A 56 -5.40 -9.38 4.16
N ALA A 57 -5.31 -10.42 3.32
CA ALA A 57 -5.35 -10.28 1.86
C ALA A 57 -6.75 -9.88 1.33
N VAL A 58 -7.82 -10.20 2.06
CA VAL A 58 -9.20 -9.91 1.66
C VAL A 58 -9.51 -8.40 1.74
N GLY A 59 -8.88 -7.68 2.68
CA GLY A 59 -9.00 -6.23 2.77
C GLY A 59 -8.39 -5.48 1.58
N PHE A 60 -7.36 -6.05 0.94
CA PHE A 60 -6.74 -5.47 -0.26
C PHE A 60 -7.44 -5.85 -1.58
N HIS A 61 -8.28 -6.90 -1.58
CA HIS A 61 -9.00 -7.40 -2.76
C HIS A 61 -10.46 -6.93 -2.88
N ALA A 62 -10.98 -6.14 -1.94
CA ALA A 62 -12.26 -5.42 -2.09
C ALA A 62 -12.09 -4.23 -3.06
N GLY A 63 -11.67 -4.56 -4.29
CA GLY A 63 -11.08 -3.63 -5.23
C GLY A 63 -12.07 -2.64 -5.83
N TRP A 64 -11.65 -1.38 -5.81
CA TRP A 64 -11.55 -0.50 -6.98
C TRP A 64 -12.60 -0.75 -8.07
N HIS A 65 -13.72 -0.03 -7.98
CA HIS A 65 -14.56 0.33 -9.13
C HIS A 65 -14.00 1.57 -9.81
#